data_AF-A0A0B2UXN5-F1
#
_entry.id   AF-A0A0B2UXN5-F1
#
_cell.length_a   1.000
_cell.length_b   1.000
_cell.length_c   1.000
_cell.angle_alpha   90.00
_cell.angle_beta   90.00
_cell.angle_gamma   90.00
#
_symmetry.space_group_name_H-M   'P 1'
#
loop_
_entity.id
_entity.type
_entity.pdbx_description
1 polymer ?
#
loop_
_entity_poly.entity_id
_entity_poly.type
_entity_poly.pdbx_seq_one_letter_code
_entity_poly.pdbx_strand_id
1 'polypeptide(L)'
;MAIKKWRGLNQYKSEGGFQERIVARLAQLAYRELSFMASLTHPNLMSLECAFTPQTDDKYFDDFYVVMELQDHVLTELIRTDPKQFRLQHKDLSFLIYQLIVGVHHLHAHGIIHRDLKPQNIAFNETNAVLKILDYGLSCFESEDGRQTQYVVTRPYRAPEVILCLRYDKKVDVWSIGCIMAELILHEILFDADNAVALYEEIIATLGSPSEQFFSRIGDPKIREAAKTAKHYEGKSFKKIFPDELFHHSDRRYPQLSADNARDLMENLLKIDPNERFSIEQAVRHPYVSIWFRDDEWNHPQIPIEYKEEDIGRSRSADEWKGLLFEKIKQIENRAFGVFKQPVTLE
;
A
#
# COMPACT_ATOMS: atom_id res chain seq x y z
N MET A 1 -3.95 -6.69 -21.41
CA MET A 1 -4.39 -5.42 -20.79
C MET A 1 -5.59 -5.69 -19.91
N ALA A 2 -5.66 -5.03 -18.76
CA ALA A 2 -6.81 -5.02 -17.86
C ALA A 2 -7.53 -3.67 -17.91
N ILE A 3 -8.85 -3.66 -17.69
CA ILE A 3 -9.67 -2.44 -17.71
C ILE A 3 -10.44 -2.33 -16.39
N LYS A 4 -10.13 -1.31 -15.59
CA LYS A 4 -10.88 -0.94 -14.38
C LYS A 4 -11.94 0.10 -14.76
N LYS A 5 -13.21 -0.25 -14.58
CA LYS A 5 -14.32 0.69 -14.78
C LYS A 5 -14.71 1.36 -13.47
N TRP A 6 -14.65 2.69 -13.44
CA TRP A 6 -15.26 3.50 -12.38
C TRP A 6 -16.72 3.82 -12.75
N ARG A 7 -17.65 3.63 -11.82
CA ARG A 7 -19.09 3.86 -12.03
C ARG A 7 -19.67 4.79 -10.97
N GLY A 8 -20.77 5.46 -11.32
CA GLY A 8 -21.71 5.97 -10.35
C GLY A 8 -21.30 7.29 -9.70
N LEU A 9 -20.52 8.11 -10.39
CA LEU A 9 -20.27 9.50 -9.96
C LEU A 9 -21.58 10.31 -9.86
N ASN A 10 -22.66 9.89 -10.54
CA ASN A 10 -24.00 10.47 -10.47
C ASN A 10 -25.03 9.63 -9.70
N GLN A 11 -24.69 8.45 -9.18
CA GLN A 11 -25.64 7.56 -8.49
C GLN A 11 -26.17 8.11 -7.16
N TYR A 12 -25.56 9.18 -6.63
CA TYR A 12 -25.94 9.80 -5.36
C TYR A 12 -26.55 11.20 -5.52
N LYS A 13 -27.23 11.46 -6.63
CA LYS A 13 -28.07 12.66 -6.81
C LYS A 13 -29.40 12.49 -6.05
N SER A 14 -29.37 12.42 -4.72
CA SER A 14 -30.57 12.64 -3.91
C SER A 14 -30.33 13.70 -2.83
N GLU A 15 -31.40 14.40 -2.47
CA GLU A 15 -31.38 15.65 -1.71
C GLU A 15 -30.70 15.49 -0.34
N GLY A 16 -29.46 15.97 -0.20
CA GLY A 16 -28.77 16.08 1.10
C GLY A 16 -27.24 16.23 1.00
N GLY A 17 -26.67 17.20 1.72
CA GLY A 17 -25.23 17.52 1.70
C GLY A 17 -24.27 16.46 2.29
N PHE A 18 -24.75 15.27 2.66
CA PHE A 18 -23.92 14.12 3.04
C PHE A 18 -23.50 13.30 1.81
N GLN A 19 -24.42 13.06 0.87
CA GLN A 19 -24.15 12.31 -0.35
C GLN A 19 -23.17 13.05 -1.28
N GLU A 20 -23.29 14.37 -1.36
CA GLU A 20 -22.35 15.21 -2.11
C GLU A 20 -20.90 15.04 -1.61
N ARG A 21 -20.69 14.98 -0.28
CA ARG A 21 -19.36 14.76 0.30
C ARG A 21 -18.78 13.39 -0.04
N ILE A 22 -19.62 12.36 -0.12
CA ILE A 22 -19.20 11.03 -0.54
C ILE A 22 -18.72 11.07 -2.00
N VAL A 23 -19.51 11.68 -2.90
CA VAL A 23 -19.14 11.79 -4.32
C VAL A 23 -17.87 12.61 -4.49
N ALA A 24 -17.77 13.76 -3.83
CA ALA A 24 -16.57 14.60 -3.84
C ALA A 24 -15.35 13.80 -3.37
N ARG A 25 -15.50 13.02 -2.29
CA ARG A 25 -14.41 12.17 -1.78
C ARG A 25 -14.02 11.10 -2.81
N LEU A 26 -14.98 10.36 -3.38
CA LEU A 26 -14.70 9.33 -4.38
C LEU A 26 -14.00 9.91 -5.62
N ALA A 27 -14.47 11.04 -6.13
CA ALA A 27 -13.85 11.72 -7.26
C ALA A 27 -12.42 12.21 -6.93
N GLN A 28 -12.20 12.71 -5.71
CA GLN A 28 -10.86 13.04 -5.21
C GLN A 28 -9.94 11.80 -5.13
N LEU A 29 -10.44 10.65 -4.64
CA LEU A 29 -9.66 9.41 -4.60
C LEU A 29 -9.27 8.95 -6.01
N ALA A 30 -10.23 8.96 -6.93
CA ALA A 30 -10.05 8.58 -8.33
C ALA A 30 -9.04 9.49 -9.05
N TYR A 31 -9.19 10.81 -8.88
CA TYR A 31 -8.29 11.80 -9.47
C TYR A 31 -6.85 11.66 -8.95
N ARG A 32 -6.71 11.38 -7.65
CA ARG A 32 -5.42 11.10 -7.02
C ARG A 32 -4.80 9.80 -7.56
N GLU A 33 -5.55 8.70 -7.58
CA GLU A 33 -5.09 7.41 -8.11
C GLU A 33 -4.59 7.57 -9.54
N LEU A 34 -5.40 8.20 -10.41
CA LEU A 34 -5.06 8.43 -11.81
C LEU A 34 -3.83 9.34 -11.97
N SER A 35 -3.70 10.36 -11.13
CA SER A 35 -2.55 11.27 -11.17
C SER A 35 -1.24 10.59 -10.77
N PHE A 36 -1.28 9.74 -9.74
CA PHE A 36 -0.11 8.96 -9.34
C PHE A 36 0.25 7.89 -10.38
N MET A 37 -0.72 7.11 -10.86
CA MET A 37 -0.47 6.11 -11.91
C MET A 37 0.08 6.70 -13.21
N ALA A 38 -0.32 7.92 -13.57
CA ALA A 38 0.16 8.60 -14.77
C ALA A 38 1.58 9.20 -14.61
N SER A 39 2.07 9.37 -13.38
CA SER A 39 3.34 10.05 -13.09
C SER A 39 4.43 9.09 -12.60
N LEU A 40 4.04 8.07 -11.84
CA LEU A 40 4.97 7.10 -11.26
C LEU A 40 5.34 6.04 -12.30
N THR A 41 6.63 5.86 -12.51
CA THR A 41 7.17 4.83 -13.42
C THR A 41 8.19 4.01 -12.68
N HIS A 42 7.87 2.75 -12.41
CA HIS A 42 8.77 1.80 -11.76
C HIS A 42 8.30 0.36 -12.04
N PRO A 43 9.20 -0.63 -12.23
CA PRO A 43 8.81 -2.01 -12.52
C PRO A 43 7.81 -2.62 -11.54
N ASN A 44 7.98 -2.30 -10.25
CA ASN A 44 7.13 -2.79 -9.16
C ASN A 44 5.93 -1.91 -8.79
N LEU A 45 5.62 -0.90 -9.62
CA LEU A 45 4.44 -0.05 -9.45
C LEU A 45 3.51 -0.25 -10.65
N MET A 46 2.19 -0.28 -10.39
CA MET A 46 1.22 -0.29 -11.47
C MET A 46 1.22 1.05 -12.19
N SER A 47 1.49 1.01 -13.49
CA SER A 47 1.47 2.16 -14.40
C SER A 47 0.16 2.24 -15.18
N LEU A 48 -0.17 3.47 -15.59
CA LEU A 48 -1.29 3.74 -16.48
C LEU A 48 -0.88 3.52 -17.95
N GLU A 49 -1.64 2.71 -18.69
CA GLU A 49 -1.49 2.63 -20.16
C GLU A 49 -2.32 3.73 -20.82
N CYS A 50 -3.60 3.83 -20.46
CA CYS A 50 -4.45 4.95 -20.86
C CYS A 50 -5.68 5.06 -19.95
N ALA A 51 -6.40 6.17 -20.05
CA ALA A 51 -7.72 6.33 -19.47
C ALA A 51 -8.63 7.03 -20.47
N PHE A 52 -9.90 6.65 -20.50
CA PHE A 52 -10.89 7.23 -21.40
C PHE A 52 -12.28 7.25 -20.78
N THR A 53 -13.15 8.09 -21.34
CA THR A 53 -14.55 8.20 -20.94
C THR A 53 -15.41 8.34 -22.20
N PRO A 54 -16.53 7.60 -22.31
CA PRO A 54 -17.42 7.69 -23.47
C PRO A 54 -18.13 9.05 -23.51
N GLN A 55 -18.17 9.79 -22.40
CA GLN A 55 -18.76 11.12 -22.35
C GLN A 55 -17.87 12.17 -23.01
N THR A 56 -18.50 13.09 -23.72
CA THR A 56 -17.85 14.22 -24.41
C THR A 56 -17.96 15.53 -23.65
N ASP A 57 -18.80 15.59 -22.61
CA ASP A 57 -19.13 16.79 -21.84
C ASP A 57 -19.14 16.40 -20.34
N ASP A 58 -18.49 17.23 -19.53
CA ASP A 58 -18.29 17.04 -18.09
C ASP A 58 -19.61 17.04 -17.31
N LYS A 59 -20.63 17.75 -17.80
CA LYS A 59 -21.98 17.78 -17.22
C LYS A 59 -22.63 16.40 -17.16
N TYR A 60 -22.29 15.53 -18.11
CA TYR A 60 -22.82 14.17 -18.21
C TYR A 60 -21.84 13.11 -17.72
N PHE A 61 -20.65 13.52 -17.24
CA PHE A 61 -19.61 12.62 -16.78
C PHE A 61 -20.09 11.73 -15.62
N ASP A 62 -20.02 10.41 -15.82
CA ASP A 62 -20.47 9.41 -14.85
C ASP A 62 -19.51 8.24 -14.70
N ASP A 63 -18.96 7.77 -15.81
CA ASP A 63 -18.04 6.64 -15.84
C ASP A 63 -16.79 6.91 -16.69
N PHE A 64 -15.71 6.28 -16.25
CA PHE A 64 -14.45 6.25 -17.00
C PHE A 64 -13.77 4.90 -16.82
N TYR A 65 -12.83 4.64 -17.71
CA TYR A 65 -12.12 3.38 -17.86
C TYR A 65 -10.65 3.66 -17.73
N VAL A 66 -9.98 2.90 -16.88
CA VAL A 66 -8.54 2.92 -16.67
C VAL A 66 -7.97 1.64 -17.25
N VAL A 67 -7.09 1.77 -18.23
CA VAL A 67 -6.40 0.66 -18.88
C VAL A 67 -5.01 0.55 -18.27
N MET A 68 -4.65 -0.67 -17.87
CA MET A 68 -3.39 -1.00 -17.24
C MET A 68 -2.87 -2.35 -17.73
N GLU A 69 -1.63 -2.67 -17.36
CA GLU A 69 -1.04 -3.98 -17.59
C GLU A 69 -1.90 -5.08 -16.93
N LEU A 70 -2.09 -6.20 -17.62
CA LEU A 70 -2.79 -7.35 -17.05
C LEU A 70 -1.83 -8.10 -16.12
N GLN A 71 -2.26 -8.37 -14.90
CA GLN A 71 -1.55 -9.23 -13.96
C GLN A 71 -2.28 -10.56 -13.86
N ASP A 72 -1.55 -11.62 -13.54
CA ASP A 72 -2.11 -12.98 -13.49
C ASP A 72 -2.92 -13.15 -12.21
N HIS A 73 -2.39 -12.67 -11.07
CA HIS A 73 -2.95 -12.89 -9.74
C HIS A 73 -2.76 -11.70 -8.81
N VAL A 74 -3.56 -11.66 -7.74
CA VAL A 74 -3.30 -10.83 -6.54
C VAL A 74 -2.83 -11.70 -5.37
N LEU A 75 -2.03 -11.14 -4.46
CA LEU A 75 -1.47 -11.93 -3.34
C LEU A 75 -2.55 -12.58 -2.46
N THR A 76 -3.76 -12.00 -2.38
CA THR A 76 -4.87 -12.63 -1.66
C THR A 76 -5.24 -14.01 -2.22
N GLU A 77 -5.11 -14.24 -3.53
CA GLU A 77 -5.38 -15.55 -4.13
C GLU A 77 -4.35 -16.59 -3.68
N LEU A 78 -3.09 -16.17 -3.61
CA LEU A 78 -1.99 -16.99 -3.11
C LEU A 78 -2.19 -17.38 -1.64
N ILE A 79 -2.52 -16.41 -0.79
CA ILE A 79 -2.78 -16.60 0.65
C ILE A 79 -3.96 -17.56 0.89
N ARG A 80 -5.03 -17.45 0.09
CA ARG A 80 -6.22 -18.30 0.22
C ARG A 80 -6.00 -19.74 -0.24
N THR A 81 -4.90 -20.03 -0.91
CA THR A 81 -4.57 -21.41 -1.28
C THR A 81 -4.28 -22.21 -0.02
N ASP A 82 -4.81 -23.45 0.04
CA ASP A 82 -4.61 -24.32 1.20
C ASP A 82 -3.10 -24.52 1.45
N PRO A 83 -2.59 -24.22 2.66
CA PRO A 83 -1.17 -24.38 2.98
C PRO A 83 -0.68 -25.82 2.88
N LYS A 84 -1.56 -26.83 2.77
CA LYS A 84 -1.18 -28.22 2.46
C LYS A 84 -0.91 -28.44 0.97
N GLN A 85 -1.48 -27.60 0.11
CA GLN A 85 -1.34 -27.69 -1.35
C GLN A 85 -0.19 -26.84 -1.84
N PHE A 86 -0.03 -25.64 -1.29
CA PHE A 86 0.98 -24.69 -1.72
C PHE A 86 1.50 -23.87 -0.55
N ARG A 87 2.83 -23.75 -0.48
CA ARG A 87 3.54 -22.83 0.40
C ARG A 87 4.70 -22.24 -0.39
N LEU A 88 5.04 -20.99 -0.10
CA LEU A 88 6.14 -20.32 -0.76
C LEU A 88 7.47 -20.88 -0.29
N GLN A 89 8.34 -21.22 -1.23
CA GLN A 89 9.75 -21.46 -0.89
C GLN A 89 10.37 -20.15 -0.40
N HIS A 90 11.43 -20.25 0.42
CA HIS A 90 12.11 -19.05 0.91
C HIS A 90 12.57 -18.13 -0.23
N LYS A 91 12.98 -18.69 -1.37
CA LYS A 91 13.37 -17.93 -2.55
C LYS A 91 12.24 -17.02 -3.04
N ASP A 92 11.05 -17.60 -3.21
CA ASP A 92 9.90 -16.89 -3.76
C ASP A 92 9.35 -15.87 -2.77
N LEU A 93 9.21 -16.24 -1.50
CA LEU A 93 8.81 -15.33 -0.43
C LEU A 93 9.79 -14.15 -0.31
N SER A 94 11.09 -14.44 -0.23
CA SER A 94 12.13 -13.42 -0.13
C SER A 94 12.11 -12.47 -1.35
N PHE A 95 11.95 -13.01 -2.55
CA PHE A 95 11.92 -12.20 -3.76
C PHE A 95 10.67 -11.33 -3.87
N LEU A 96 9.50 -11.82 -3.47
CA LEU A 96 8.27 -11.03 -3.38
C LEU A 96 8.43 -9.87 -2.38
N ILE A 97 8.97 -10.15 -1.18
CA ILE A 97 9.19 -9.10 -0.17
C ILE A 97 10.24 -8.09 -0.63
N TYR A 98 11.32 -8.51 -1.30
CA TYR A 98 12.28 -7.60 -1.93
C TYR A 98 11.60 -6.65 -2.92
N GLN A 99 10.83 -7.18 -3.88
CA GLN A 99 10.14 -6.36 -4.88
C GLN A 99 9.15 -5.38 -4.25
N LEU A 100 8.44 -5.81 -3.20
CA LEU A 100 7.55 -4.94 -2.43
C LEU A 100 8.34 -3.81 -1.74
N ILE A 101 9.46 -4.12 -1.09
CA ILE A 101 10.34 -3.12 -0.46
C ILE A 101 10.85 -2.10 -1.50
N VAL A 102 11.31 -2.55 -2.67
CA VAL A 102 11.82 -1.65 -3.73
C VAL A 102 10.70 -0.77 -4.31
N GLY A 103 9.52 -1.34 -4.58
CA GLY A 103 8.37 -0.55 -5.03
C GLY A 103 7.95 0.51 -4.02
N VAL A 104 7.92 0.17 -2.73
CA VAL A 104 7.61 1.12 -1.65
C VAL A 104 8.73 2.16 -1.50
N HIS A 105 10.00 1.78 -1.65
CA HIS A 105 11.12 2.73 -1.66
C HIS A 105 10.91 3.81 -2.73
N HIS A 106 10.51 3.42 -3.94
CA HIS A 106 10.27 4.37 -5.03
C HIS A 106 9.16 5.37 -4.70
N LEU A 107 8.08 4.93 -4.03
CA LEU A 107 7.03 5.83 -3.52
C LEU A 107 7.59 6.79 -2.45
N HIS A 108 8.30 6.23 -1.48
CA HIS A 108 8.88 6.97 -0.35
C HIS A 108 9.90 8.02 -0.81
N ALA A 109 10.64 7.74 -1.88
CA ALA A 109 11.59 8.66 -2.47
C ALA A 109 10.91 9.86 -3.16
N HIS A 110 9.68 9.70 -3.64
CA HIS A 110 8.81 10.80 -4.09
C HIS A 110 8.07 11.51 -2.94
N GLY A 111 8.38 11.16 -1.68
CA GLY A 111 7.66 11.67 -0.52
C GLY A 111 6.23 11.14 -0.40
N ILE A 112 5.88 10.06 -1.11
CA ILE A 112 4.54 9.46 -1.07
C ILE A 112 4.53 8.33 -0.05
N ILE A 113 3.50 8.32 0.80
CA ILE A 113 3.15 7.22 1.71
C ILE A 113 1.94 6.51 1.13
N HIS A 114 1.99 5.19 0.98
CA HIS A 114 0.91 4.43 0.37
C HIS A 114 -0.33 4.35 1.28
N ARG A 115 -0.13 4.00 2.55
CA ARG A 115 -1.14 3.91 3.63
C ARG A 115 -2.23 2.84 3.47
N ASP A 116 -2.21 2.01 2.43
CA ASP A 116 -3.21 0.94 2.24
C ASP A 116 -2.59 -0.27 1.55
N LEU A 117 -1.34 -0.57 1.92
CA LEU A 117 -0.68 -1.80 1.51
C LEU A 117 -1.39 -2.98 2.18
N LYS A 118 -1.86 -3.89 1.34
CA LYS A 118 -2.57 -5.11 1.73
C LYS A 118 -2.49 -6.10 0.57
N PRO A 119 -2.66 -7.41 0.79
CA PRO A 119 -2.55 -8.40 -0.27
C PRO A 119 -3.47 -8.18 -1.48
N GLN A 120 -4.63 -7.54 -1.29
CA GLN A 120 -5.54 -7.21 -2.41
C GLN A 120 -4.98 -6.13 -3.34
N ASN A 121 -4.08 -5.29 -2.82
CA ASN A 121 -3.45 -4.19 -3.56
C ASN A 121 -2.06 -4.58 -4.07
N ILE A 122 -1.68 -5.86 -4.00
CA ILE A 122 -0.42 -6.35 -4.54
C ILE A 122 -0.73 -7.45 -5.57
N ALA A 123 -0.35 -7.20 -6.81
CA ALA A 123 -0.47 -8.17 -7.88
C ALA A 123 0.90 -8.75 -8.25
N PHE A 124 0.88 -9.90 -8.92
CA PHE A 124 2.08 -10.47 -9.50
C PHE A 124 1.79 -11.14 -10.85
N ASN A 125 2.81 -11.14 -11.70
CA ASN A 125 2.83 -11.83 -12.97
C ASN A 125 3.68 -13.10 -12.85
N GLU A 126 3.08 -14.26 -13.10
CA GLU A 126 3.75 -15.57 -12.99
C GLU A 126 4.81 -15.76 -14.06
N THR A 127 4.56 -15.26 -15.26
CA THR A 127 5.44 -15.46 -16.42
C THR A 127 6.77 -14.73 -16.23
N ASN A 128 6.72 -13.51 -15.69
CA ASN A 128 7.89 -12.65 -15.52
C ASN A 128 8.38 -12.59 -14.06
N ALA A 129 7.67 -13.20 -13.12
CA ALA A 129 7.92 -13.12 -11.67
C ALA A 129 7.98 -11.69 -11.12
N VAL A 130 7.20 -10.77 -11.72
CA VAL A 130 7.17 -9.34 -11.35
C VAL A 130 5.99 -9.06 -10.44
N LEU A 131 6.26 -8.45 -9.28
CA LEU A 131 5.24 -7.92 -8.37
C LEU A 131 4.92 -6.48 -8.73
N LYS A 132 3.64 -6.08 -8.67
CA LYS A 132 3.20 -4.68 -8.80
C LYS A 132 2.31 -4.25 -7.65
N ILE A 133 2.64 -3.10 -7.08
CA ILE A 133 1.80 -2.38 -6.11
C ILE A 133 0.68 -1.66 -6.87
N LEU A 134 -0.55 -1.79 -6.37
CA LEU A 134 -1.77 -1.25 -6.93
C LEU A 134 -2.39 -0.19 -6.01
N ASP A 135 -3.42 0.50 -6.50
CA ASP A 135 -4.33 1.36 -5.73
C ASP A 135 -3.67 2.45 -4.86
N TYR A 136 -3.28 3.53 -5.54
CA TYR A 136 -2.81 4.76 -4.88
C TYR A 136 -3.95 5.67 -4.41
N GLY A 137 -5.18 5.14 -4.40
CA GLY A 137 -6.38 5.89 -4.08
C GLY A 137 -6.33 6.50 -2.68
N LEU A 138 -5.60 5.91 -1.73
CA LEU A 138 -5.43 6.40 -0.36
C LEU A 138 -4.04 7.02 -0.07
N SER A 139 -3.11 6.99 -1.02
CA SER A 139 -1.75 7.50 -0.83
C SER A 139 -1.73 9.01 -0.58
N CYS A 140 -0.73 9.54 0.11
CA CYS A 140 -0.57 10.99 0.25
C CYS A 140 0.89 11.37 0.26
N PHE A 141 1.18 12.64 0.06
CA PHE A 141 2.50 13.14 0.37
C PHE A 141 2.70 13.17 1.89
N GLU A 142 3.95 13.03 2.29
CA GLU A 142 4.39 13.23 3.66
C GLU A 142 4.18 14.71 4.03
N SER A 143 3.33 14.99 5.01
CA SER A 143 3.07 16.37 5.44
C SER A 143 3.92 16.73 6.65
N GLU A 144 4.64 17.84 6.57
CA GLU A 144 5.38 18.42 7.70
C GLU A 144 4.45 18.88 8.84
N ASP A 145 3.18 19.20 8.55
CA ASP A 145 2.22 19.71 9.53
C ASP A 145 1.44 18.63 10.30
N GLY A 146 1.61 17.35 9.91
CA GLY A 146 0.95 16.20 10.54
C GLY A 146 -0.56 16.15 10.35
N ARG A 147 -1.17 16.90 9.42
CA ARG A 147 -2.62 16.88 9.12
C ARG A 147 -3.06 15.66 8.30
N GLN A 148 -2.45 14.51 8.51
CA GLN A 148 -2.79 13.30 7.78
C GLN A 148 -4.04 12.64 8.39
N THR A 149 -4.96 12.21 7.53
CA THR A 149 -6.25 11.61 7.93
C THR A 149 -6.09 10.20 8.52
N GLN A 150 -6.75 9.93 9.64
CA GLN A 150 -6.57 8.72 10.47
C GLN A 150 -7.46 7.52 10.03
N TYR A 151 -8.55 7.78 9.31
CA TYR A 151 -9.59 6.78 9.03
C TYR A 151 -9.38 5.98 7.73
N VAL A 152 -8.21 6.10 7.08
CA VAL A 152 -8.08 5.84 5.64
C VAL A 152 -7.22 4.60 5.35
N VAL A 153 -7.34 3.54 6.15
CA VAL A 153 -6.54 2.31 6.00
C VAL A 153 -7.38 1.07 6.27
N THR A 154 -7.19 0.01 5.50
CA THR A 154 -7.76 -1.32 5.78
C THR A 154 -7.25 -1.82 7.14
N ARG A 155 -8.15 -2.20 8.05
CA ARG A 155 -7.83 -2.34 9.49
C ARG A 155 -6.67 -3.33 9.80
N PRO A 156 -6.63 -4.57 9.26
CA PRO A 156 -5.62 -5.55 9.66
C PRO A 156 -4.15 -5.16 9.38
N TYR A 157 -3.93 -4.26 8.43
CA TYR A 157 -2.59 -3.81 8.01
C TYR A 157 -2.24 -2.43 8.56
N ARG A 158 -3.08 -1.87 9.43
CA ARG A 158 -2.93 -0.52 9.98
C ARG A 158 -1.88 -0.51 11.10
N ALA A 159 -0.90 0.38 10.98
CA ALA A 159 0.16 0.53 11.98
C ALA A 159 -0.35 1.07 13.33
N PRO A 160 0.27 0.70 14.47
CA PRO A 160 -0.14 1.14 15.80
C PRO A 160 -0.22 2.65 15.96
N GLU A 161 0.72 3.39 15.36
CA GLU A 161 0.72 4.85 15.39
C GLU A 161 -0.48 5.49 14.70
N VAL A 162 -1.03 4.82 13.68
CA VAL A 162 -2.27 5.26 13.01
C VAL A 162 -3.49 4.91 13.86
N ILE A 163 -3.50 3.74 14.52
CA ILE A 163 -4.58 3.32 15.43
C ILE A 163 -4.70 4.27 16.63
N LEU A 164 -3.56 4.65 17.20
CA LEU A 164 -3.46 5.46 18.41
C LEU A 164 -3.36 6.97 18.13
N CYS A 165 -3.60 7.39 16.89
CA CYS A 165 -3.65 8.80 16.50
C CYS A 165 -2.35 9.58 16.78
N LEU A 166 -1.18 8.92 16.70
CA LEU A 166 0.10 9.60 16.72
C LEU A 166 0.38 10.25 15.35
N ARG A 167 1.35 11.17 15.31
CA ARG A 167 1.98 11.55 14.05
C ARG A 167 2.70 10.34 13.48
N TYR A 168 2.61 10.16 12.17
CA TYR A 168 3.18 9.03 11.47
C TYR A 168 3.94 9.48 10.24
N ASP A 169 4.84 8.62 9.77
CA ASP A 169 5.70 8.83 8.62
C ASP A 169 5.57 7.62 7.67
N LYS A 170 6.51 7.53 6.73
CA LYS A 170 6.67 6.41 5.79
C LYS A 170 6.71 5.02 6.44
N LYS A 171 7.04 4.88 7.73
CA LYS A 171 7.13 3.58 8.40
C LYS A 171 5.79 2.89 8.62
N VAL A 172 4.66 3.58 8.41
CA VAL A 172 3.35 2.91 8.38
C VAL A 172 3.28 1.86 7.26
N ASP A 173 3.92 2.13 6.12
CA ASP A 173 3.98 1.17 5.02
C ASP A 173 4.89 -0.01 5.36
N VAL A 174 5.99 0.22 6.12
CA VAL A 174 6.88 -0.85 6.60
C VAL A 174 6.14 -1.83 7.51
N TRP A 175 5.28 -1.33 8.39
CA TRP A 175 4.40 -2.18 9.20
C TRP A 175 3.49 -3.04 8.32
N SER A 176 2.85 -2.44 7.32
CA SER A 176 1.98 -3.18 6.40
C SER A 176 2.73 -4.25 5.61
N ILE A 177 3.99 -4.01 5.21
CA ILE A 177 4.86 -5.04 4.60
C ILE A 177 5.07 -6.20 5.57
N GLY A 178 5.33 -5.92 6.86
CA GLY A 178 5.44 -6.94 7.89
C GLY A 178 4.18 -7.81 8.03
N CYS A 179 3.00 -7.18 8.03
CA CYS A 179 1.72 -7.89 8.06
C CYS A 179 1.50 -8.76 6.80
N ILE A 180 1.83 -8.24 5.61
CA ILE A 180 1.73 -9.00 4.34
C ILE A 180 2.68 -10.21 4.38
N MET A 181 3.92 -10.02 4.83
CA MET A 181 4.89 -11.10 4.96
C MET A 181 4.42 -12.18 5.93
N ALA A 182 3.85 -11.78 7.07
CA ALA A 182 3.27 -12.69 8.04
C ALA A 182 2.12 -13.51 7.44
N GLU A 183 1.19 -12.86 6.74
CA GLU A 183 0.03 -13.51 6.13
C GLU A 183 0.42 -14.47 4.99
N LEU A 184 1.47 -14.16 4.22
CA LEU A 184 2.03 -15.08 3.22
C LEU A 184 2.61 -16.37 3.84
N ILE A 185 3.03 -16.33 5.11
CA ILE A 185 3.56 -17.51 5.83
C ILE A 185 2.44 -18.25 6.56
N LEU A 186 1.50 -17.51 7.18
CA LEU A 186 0.43 -18.07 7.98
C LEU A 186 -0.75 -18.59 7.14
N HIS A 187 -0.94 -18.06 5.92
CA HIS A 187 -2.15 -18.22 5.12
C HIS A 187 -3.43 -17.69 5.79
N GLU A 188 -3.27 -16.81 6.78
CA GLU A 188 -4.35 -16.10 7.48
C GLU A 188 -3.88 -14.72 7.95
N ILE A 189 -4.83 -13.81 8.16
CA ILE A 189 -4.58 -12.45 8.64
C ILE A 189 -3.90 -12.50 10.01
N LEU A 190 -2.79 -11.77 10.18
CA LEU A 190 -2.03 -11.76 11.44
C LEU A 190 -2.77 -11.06 12.60
N PHE A 191 -3.47 -9.96 12.31
CA PHE A 191 -4.22 -9.17 13.29
C PHE A 191 -5.66 -8.95 12.78
N ASP A 192 -6.56 -9.86 13.14
CA ASP A 192 -7.95 -9.84 12.67
C ASP A 192 -8.91 -9.35 13.76
N ALA A 193 -9.28 -8.07 13.66
CA ALA A 193 -10.10 -7.40 14.65
C ALA A 193 -11.20 -6.51 14.06
N ASP A 194 -12.35 -6.50 14.72
CA ASP A 194 -13.55 -5.78 14.28
C ASP A 194 -13.42 -4.26 14.35
N ASN A 195 -12.62 -3.75 15.29
CA ASN A 195 -12.48 -2.32 15.56
C ASN A 195 -11.07 -1.94 16.01
N ALA A 196 -10.80 -0.63 16.07
CA ALA A 196 -9.47 -0.09 16.38
C ALA A 196 -8.94 -0.47 17.77
N VAL A 197 -9.82 -0.57 18.78
CA VAL A 197 -9.43 -0.95 20.14
C VAL A 197 -9.05 -2.42 20.18
N ALA A 198 -9.90 -3.29 19.64
CA ALA A 198 -9.64 -4.72 19.54
C ALA A 198 -8.35 -5.01 18.74
N LEU A 199 -8.12 -4.28 17.65
CA LEU A 199 -6.91 -4.40 16.84
C LEU A 199 -5.66 -4.07 17.65
N TYR A 200 -5.68 -2.99 18.43
CA TYR A 200 -4.57 -2.64 19.30
C TYR A 200 -4.33 -3.72 20.38
N GLU A 201 -5.40 -4.24 21.00
CA GLU A 201 -5.31 -5.30 22.00
C GLU A 201 -4.70 -6.59 21.44
N GLU A 202 -5.06 -6.98 20.21
CA GLU A 202 -4.51 -8.15 19.53
C GLU A 202 -3.03 -7.96 19.18
N ILE A 203 -2.65 -6.76 18.73
CA ILE A 203 -1.25 -6.39 18.47
C ILE A 203 -0.42 -6.56 19.74
N ILE A 204 -0.82 -5.97 20.87
CA ILE A 204 -0.03 -6.06 22.11
C ILE A 204 -0.07 -7.46 22.72
N ALA A 205 -1.16 -8.23 22.55
CA ALA A 205 -1.23 -9.61 23.00
C ALA A 205 -0.27 -10.53 22.23
N THR A 206 0.09 -10.14 21.00
CA THR A 206 1.00 -10.89 20.13
C THR A 206 2.44 -10.42 20.26
N LEU A 207 2.69 -9.11 20.18
CA LEU A 207 4.02 -8.52 20.11
C LEU A 207 4.55 -7.99 21.45
N GLY A 208 3.68 -7.88 22.45
CA GLY A 208 3.99 -7.28 23.76
C GLY A 208 3.54 -5.83 23.86
N SER A 209 3.42 -5.35 25.09
CA SER A 209 3.02 -3.96 25.35
C SER A 209 4.18 -3.00 25.08
N PRO A 210 3.92 -1.83 24.48
CA PRO A 210 4.97 -0.86 24.20
C PRO A 210 5.45 -0.16 25.47
N SER A 211 6.60 0.51 25.37
CA SER A 211 7.23 1.20 26.50
C SER A 211 6.45 2.44 26.95
N GLU A 212 6.72 2.91 28.17
CA GLU A 212 6.22 4.20 28.67
C GLU A 212 6.62 5.39 27.79
N GLN A 213 7.79 5.31 27.14
CA GLN A 213 8.24 6.34 26.20
C GLN A 213 7.33 6.42 24.98
N PHE A 214 6.88 5.28 24.44
CA PHE A 214 5.92 5.24 23.34
C PHE A 214 4.60 5.92 23.76
N PHE A 215 4.04 5.55 24.91
CA PHE A 215 2.79 6.13 25.39
C PHE A 215 2.87 7.65 25.64
N SER A 216 4.03 8.16 26.05
CA SER A 216 4.25 9.58 26.30
C SER A 216 4.07 10.46 25.05
N ARG A 217 4.21 9.88 23.85
CA ARG A 217 4.05 10.58 22.56
C ARG A 217 2.59 10.66 22.09
N ILE A 218 1.67 9.97 22.74
CA ILE A 218 0.24 10.01 22.40
C ILE A 218 -0.33 11.36 22.84
N GLY A 219 -0.65 12.21 21.87
CA GLY A 219 -1.13 13.57 22.12
C GLY A 219 -2.45 13.62 22.88
N ASP A 220 -3.44 12.82 22.47
CA ASP A 220 -4.77 12.80 23.09
C ASP A 220 -4.74 12.08 24.46
N PRO A 221 -5.07 12.77 25.57
CA PRO A 221 -5.06 12.17 26.90
C PRO A 221 -6.01 10.99 27.07
N LYS A 222 -7.16 10.98 26.37
CA LYS A 222 -8.15 9.89 26.46
C LYS A 222 -7.62 8.63 25.78
N ILE A 223 -7.03 8.79 24.59
CA ILE A 223 -6.42 7.67 23.86
C ILE A 223 -5.23 7.13 24.65
N ARG A 224 -4.40 8.02 25.19
CA ARG A 224 -3.24 7.65 26.02
C ARG A 224 -3.64 6.83 27.23
N GLU A 225 -4.65 7.29 27.98
CA GLU A 225 -5.13 6.58 29.17
C GLU A 225 -5.71 5.22 28.79
N ALA A 226 -6.58 5.17 27.77
CA ALA A 226 -7.16 3.91 27.30
C ALA A 226 -6.07 2.90 26.90
N ALA A 227 -5.06 3.33 26.14
CA ALA A 227 -3.95 2.49 25.68
C ALA A 227 -3.06 1.99 26.83
N LYS A 228 -2.90 2.79 27.90
CA LYS A 228 -2.16 2.41 29.12
C LYS A 228 -2.93 1.47 30.04
N THR A 229 -4.25 1.64 30.12
CA THR A 229 -5.12 0.77 30.94
C THR A 229 -5.38 -0.60 30.31
N ALA A 230 -5.03 -0.77 29.03
CA ALA A 230 -5.07 -2.06 28.37
C ALA A 230 -4.19 -3.08 29.12
N LYS A 231 -4.57 -4.36 29.04
CA LYS A 231 -3.81 -5.43 29.71
C LYS A 231 -2.37 -5.46 29.21
N HIS A 232 -1.42 -5.56 30.14
CA HIS A 232 0.00 -5.70 29.81
C HIS A 232 0.33 -7.11 29.32
N TYR A 233 1.19 -7.21 28.31
CA TYR A 233 1.68 -8.45 27.73
C TYR A 233 3.20 -8.40 27.51
N GLU A 234 3.89 -9.51 27.77
CA GLU A 234 5.33 -9.68 27.48
C GLU A 234 5.62 -9.91 25.99
N GLY A 235 4.59 -10.24 25.19
CA GLY A 235 4.75 -10.65 23.79
C GLY A 235 5.12 -12.12 23.63
N LYS A 236 4.94 -12.63 22.40
CA LYS A 236 5.34 -13.99 22.01
C LYS A 236 6.61 -13.88 21.17
N SER A 237 7.51 -14.86 21.30
CA SER A 237 8.66 -14.94 20.39
C SER A 237 8.18 -15.20 18.96
N PHE A 238 8.87 -14.65 17.96
CA PHE A 238 8.54 -14.89 16.56
C PHE A 238 8.65 -16.37 16.17
N LYS A 239 9.50 -17.16 16.84
CA LYS A 239 9.53 -18.62 16.67
C LYS A 239 8.25 -19.32 17.14
N LYS A 240 7.56 -18.75 18.14
CA LYS A 240 6.26 -19.27 18.61
C LYS A 240 5.11 -18.86 17.70
N ILE A 241 5.15 -17.64 17.15
CA ILE A 241 4.14 -17.13 16.22
C ILE A 241 4.29 -17.83 14.86
N PHE A 242 5.52 -17.96 14.37
CA PHE A 242 5.88 -18.57 13.09
C PHE A 242 6.79 -19.78 13.33
N PRO A 243 6.28 -20.95 13.72
CA PRO A 243 7.11 -22.12 14.00
C PRO A 243 7.75 -22.70 12.73
N ASP A 244 8.77 -23.56 12.87
CA ASP A 244 9.61 -24.03 11.74
C ASP A 244 8.79 -24.78 10.68
N GLU A 245 7.69 -25.42 11.10
CA GLU A 245 6.78 -26.18 10.25
C GLU A 245 5.99 -25.32 9.26
N LEU A 246 5.97 -23.99 9.42
CA LEU A 246 5.34 -23.09 8.43
C LEU A 246 6.26 -22.82 7.23
N PHE A 247 7.56 -23.08 7.37
CA PHE A 247 8.55 -22.77 6.35
C PHE A 247 8.96 -24.01 5.56
N HIS A 248 9.32 -23.80 4.30
CA HIS A 248 10.04 -24.82 3.54
C HIS A 248 11.46 -25.00 4.06
N HIS A 249 12.06 -26.16 3.78
CA HIS A 249 13.47 -26.39 4.06
C HIS A 249 14.35 -25.38 3.31
N SER A 250 15.33 -24.82 4.01
CA SER A 250 16.30 -23.89 3.44
C SER A 250 17.22 -24.58 2.43
N ASP A 251 17.47 -23.92 1.30
CA ASP A 251 18.44 -24.37 0.31
C ASP A 251 19.87 -24.07 0.80
N ARG A 252 20.72 -25.09 0.89
CA ARG A 252 22.12 -24.95 1.34
C ARG A 252 22.94 -23.98 0.47
N ARG A 253 22.53 -23.74 -0.78
CA ARG A 253 23.17 -22.76 -1.68
C ARG A 253 22.89 -21.31 -1.25
N TYR A 254 21.81 -21.09 -0.52
CA TYR A 254 21.37 -19.78 -0.05
C TYR A 254 21.08 -19.84 1.46
N PRO A 255 22.11 -20.02 2.32
CA PRO A 255 21.92 -20.22 3.77
C PRO A 255 21.21 -19.06 4.46
N GLN A 256 21.27 -17.85 3.88
CA GLN A 256 20.55 -16.67 4.34
C GLN A 256 19.03 -16.74 4.10
N LEU A 257 18.57 -17.59 3.19
CA LEU A 257 17.16 -17.85 2.92
C LEU A 257 16.65 -18.93 3.89
N SER A 258 16.49 -18.54 5.15
CA SER A 258 16.11 -19.42 6.26
C SER A 258 14.93 -18.89 7.05
N ALA A 259 14.28 -19.79 7.81
CA ALA A 259 13.18 -19.42 8.71
C ALA A 259 13.62 -18.39 9.77
N ASP A 260 14.84 -18.50 10.27
CA ASP A 260 15.38 -17.56 11.27
C ASP A 260 15.56 -16.16 10.70
N ASN A 261 16.12 -16.03 9.49
CA ASN A 261 16.23 -14.72 8.84
C ASN A 261 14.86 -14.18 8.38
N ALA A 262 13.91 -15.05 8.01
CA ALA A 262 12.55 -14.61 7.71
C ALA A 262 11.87 -14.00 8.94
N ARG A 263 12.00 -14.64 10.10
CA ARG A 263 11.51 -14.14 11.38
C ARG A 263 12.21 -12.86 11.81
N ASP A 264 13.54 -12.81 11.70
CA ASP A 264 14.32 -11.63 12.10
C ASP A 264 13.92 -10.39 11.29
N LEU A 265 13.79 -10.54 9.96
CA LEU A 265 13.26 -9.46 9.13
C LEU A 265 11.87 -9.03 9.62
N MET A 266 10.95 -9.99 9.77
CA MET A 266 9.58 -9.69 10.14
C MET A 266 9.46 -9.04 11.53
N GLU A 267 10.28 -9.47 12.50
CA GLU A 267 10.34 -8.87 13.83
C GLU A 267 10.78 -7.40 13.78
N ASN A 268 11.72 -7.07 12.89
CA ASN A 268 12.18 -5.69 12.71
C ASN A 268 11.21 -4.82 11.90
N LEU A 269 10.37 -5.43 11.05
CA LEU A 269 9.26 -4.74 10.36
C LEU A 269 8.04 -4.52 11.29
N LEU A 270 7.80 -5.44 12.23
CA LEU A 270 6.65 -5.44 13.14
C LEU A 270 7.03 -4.94 14.55
N LYS A 271 7.77 -3.83 14.64
CA LYS A 271 7.93 -3.10 15.91
C LYS A 271 6.76 -2.13 16.12
N ILE A 272 6.15 -2.18 17.31
CA ILE A 272 5.03 -1.28 17.66
C ILE A 272 5.51 0.18 17.65
N ASP A 273 6.68 0.44 18.22
CA ASP A 273 7.29 1.76 18.18
C ASP A 273 7.95 2.02 16.80
N PRO A 274 7.48 3.01 16.02
CA PRO A 274 8.08 3.34 14.72
C PRO A 274 9.52 3.89 14.83
N ASN A 275 10.01 4.23 16.01
CA ASN A 275 11.43 4.58 16.20
C ASN A 275 12.34 3.36 16.26
N GLU A 276 11.79 2.20 16.65
CA GLU A 276 12.51 0.92 16.72
C GLU A 276 12.30 0.08 15.45
N ARG A 277 11.25 0.39 14.69
CA ARG A 277 10.93 -0.26 13.40
C ARG A 277 11.96 0.10 12.35
N PHE A 278 12.35 -0.88 11.54
CA PHE A 278 13.19 -0.65 10.37
C PHE A 278 12.62 0.44 9.45
N SER A 279 13.50 1.24 8.87
CA SER A 279 13.19 1.97 7.65
C SER A 279 13.23 1.04 6.43
N ILE A 280 12.69 1.48 5.30
CA ILE A 280 12.77 0.75 4.03
C ILE A 280 14.23 0.50 3.62
N GLU A 281 15.11 1.48 3.85
CA GLU A 281 16.55 1.39 3.60
C GLU A 281 17.23 0.34 4.49
N GLN A 282 16.78 0.18 5.74
CA GLN A 282 17.28 -0.88 6.61
C GLN A 282 16.77 -2.25 6.16
N ALA A 283 15.48 -2.35 5.83
CA ALA A 283 14.83 -3.59 5.41
C ALA A 283 15.47 -4.19 4.14
N VAL A 284 15.78 -3.39 3.12
CA VAL A 284 16.37 -3.90 1.86
C VAL A 284 17.76 -4.52 2.06
N ARG A 285 18.49 -4.09 3.10
CA ARG A 285 19.83 -4.59 3.43
C ARG A 285 19.82 -5.85 4.27
N HIS A 286 18.64 -6.29 4.72
CA HIS A 286 18.52 -7.46 5.57
C HIS A 286 18.99 -8.75 4.83
N PRO A 287 19.73 -9.67 5.47
CA PRO A 287 20.25 -10.89 4.83
C PRO A 287 19.20 -11.73 4.10
N TYR A 288 17.96 -11.72 4.59
CA TYR A 288 16.86 -12.47 3.97
C TYR A 288 16.50 -11.98 2.56
N VAL A 289 16.66 -10.69 2.24
CA VAL A 289 16.20 -10.09 0.96
C VAL A 289 17.33 -9.45 0.14
N SER A 290 18.43 -9.06 0.78
CA SER A 290 19.55 -8.33 0.15
C SER A 290 20.23 -9.08 -1.00
N ILE A 291 20.05 -10.40 -1.10
CA ILE A 291 20.60 -11.21 -2.20
C ILE A 291 20.00 -10.87 -3.56
N TRP A 292 18.83 -10.25 -3.57
CA TRP A 292 18.13 -9.80 -4.77
C TRP A 292 18.46 -8.35 -5.12
N PHE A 293 19.22 -7.65 -4.28
CA PHE A 293 19.45 -6.22 -4.41
C PHE A 293 20.07 -5.87 -5.76
N ARG A 294 19.42 -4.92 -6.44
CA ARG A 294 19.84 -4.36 -7.71
C ARG A 294 19.81 -2.85 -7.66
N ASP A 295 20.95 -2.23 -7.96
CA ASP A 295 21.12 -0.79 -7.86
C ASP A 295 20.24 -0.02 -8.87
N ASP A 296 20.04 -0.59 -10.06
CA ASP A 296 19.21 -0.01 -11.13
C ASP A 296 17.71 0.00 -10.78
N GLU A 297 17.25 -0.99 -10.02
CA GLU A 297 15.88 -1.04 -9.50
C GLU A 297 15.73 -0.10 -8.28
N TRP A 298 16.70 -0.13 -7.36
CA TRP A 298 16.68 0.69 -6.15
C TRP A 298 16.75 2.19 -6.45
N ASN A 299 17.67 2.61 -7.32
CA ASN A 299 17.87 4.02 -7.70
C ASN A 299 17.14 4.39 -8.99
N HIS A 300 16.01 3.73 -9.27
CA HIS A 300 15.23 3.99 -10.48
C HIS A 300 14.92 5.49 -10.63
N PRO A 301 15.09 6.08 -11.83
CA PRO A 301 14.88 7.51 -12.05
C PRO A 301 13.54 8.01 -11.52
N GLN A 302 13.59 9.14 -10.81
CA GLN A 302 12.42 9.83 -10.30
C GLN A 302 12.03 10.90 -11.31
N ILE A 303 10.82 10.78 -11.85
CA ILE A 303 10.24 11.81 -12.71
C ILE A 303 9.48 12.76 -11.78
N PRO A 304 9.77 14.07 -11.79
CA PRO A 304 9.04 15.02 -10.97
C PRO A 304 7.54 14.90 -11.22
N ILE A 305 6.81 14.64 -10.16
CA ILE A 305 5.36 14.57 -10.21
C ILE A 305 4.86 16.01 -10.43
N GLU A 306 4.25 16.29 -11.58
CA GLU A 306 3.70 17.62 -11.94
C GLU A 306 2.55 18.08 -11.03
N TYR A 307 2.19 17.25 -10.06
CA TYR A 307 1.01 17.33 -9.23
C TYR A 307 1.36 17.84 -7.82
N LYS A 308 0.73 18.92 -7.34
CA LYS A 308 1.01 19.51 -6.02
C LYS A 308 0.01 19.04 -4.95
N GLU A 309 0.47 18.85 -3.72
CA GLU A 309 -0.41 18.46 -2.60
C GLU A 309 -1.54 19.47 -2.34
N GLU A 310 -1.27 20.76 -2.59
CA GLU A 310 -2.26 21.84 -2.55
C GLU A 310 -3.46 21.57 -3.47
N ASP A 311 -3.23 20.84 -4.57
CA ASP A 311 -4.28 20.47 -5.50
C ASP A 311 -5.18 19.35 -4.93
N ILE A 312 -4.74 18.55 -3.94
CA ILE A 312 -5.60 17.56 -3.23
C ILE A 312 -6.24 18.18 -2.00
N GLY A 313 -5.48 18.98 -1.27
CA GLY A 313 -5.85 19.46 0.07
C GLY A 313 -6.97 20.50 0.10
N ARG A 314 -7.27 21.17 -1.02
CA ARG A 314 -8.37 22.13 -1.10
C ARG A 314 -9.72 21.41 -1.05
N SER A 315 -10.57 21.86 -0.13
CA SER A 315 -11.98 21.48 -0.10
C SER A 315 -12.64 21.94 -1.40
N ARG A 316 -13.12 20.98 -2.20
CA ARG A 316 -13.83 21.22 -3.46
C ARG A 316 -15.17 20.50 -3.45
N SER A 317 -16.13 21.03 -4.19
CA SER A 317 -17.43 20.40 -4.41
C SER A 317 -17.29 19.13 -5.24
N ALA A 318 -18.37 18.33 -5.29
CA ALA A 318 -18.39 17.14 -6.14
C ALA A 318 -18.22 17.48 -7.62
N ASP A 319 -18.83 18.57 -8.09
CA ASP A 319 -18.78 18.98 -9.50
C ASP A 319 -17.40 19.52 -9.88
N GLU A 320 -16.73 20.25 -9.00
CA GLU A 320 -15.35 20.69 -9.21
C GLU A 320 -14.39 19.49 -9.35
N TRP A 321 -14.53 18.47 -8.50
CA TRP A 321 -13.72 17.26 -8.62
C TRP A 321 -14.01 16.48 -9.90
N LYS A 322 -15.27 16.40 -10.32
CA LYS A 322 -15.66 15.75 -11.57
C LYS A 322 -15.07 16.47 -12.79
N GLY A 323 -15.12 17.81 -12.81
CA GLY A 323 -14.51 18.61 -13.87
C GLY A 323 -13.02 18.36 -13.99
N LEU A 324 -12.28 18.40 -12.88
CA LEU A 324 -10.84 18.09 -12.86
C LEU A 324 -10.52 16.67 -13.33
N LEU A 325 -11.31 15.70 -12.89
CA LEU A 325 -11.14 14.31 -13.29
C LEU A 325 -11.42 14.10 -14.78
N PHE A 326 -12.50 14.70 -15.29
CA PHE A 326 -12.85 14.67 -16.70
C PHE A 326 -11.74 15.28 -17.57
N GLU A 327 -11.25 16.46 -17.19
CA GLU A 327 -10.16 17.14 -17.91
C GLU A 327 -8.89 16.29 -17.95
N LYS A 328 -8.48 15.72 -16.80
CA LYS A 328 -7.33 14.82 -16.70
C LYS A 328 -7.46 13.62 -17.62
N ILE A 329 -8.65 12.98 -17.63
CA ILE A 329 -8.92 11.84 -18.50
C ILE A 329 -8.82 12.26 -19.97
N LYS A 330 -9.40 13.40 -20.37
CA LYS A 330 -9.30 13.90 -21.75
C LYS A 330 -7.86 14.24 -22.14
N GLN A 331 -7.05 14.76 -21.23
CA GLN A 331 -5.62 14.98 -21.47
C GLN A 331 -4.87 13.66 -21.72
N ILE A 332 -5.11 12.64 -20.88
CA ILE A 332 -4.52 11.30 -21.04
C ILE A 332 -4.99 10.65 -22.35
N GLU A 333 -6.29 10.70 -22.61
CA GLU A 333 -6.94 10.17 -23.81
C GLU A 333 -6.32 10.80 -25.07
N ASN A 334 -6.17 12.12 -25.11
CA ASN A 334 -5.59 12.84 -26.24
C ASN A 334 -4.10 12.54 -26.42
N ARG A 335 -3.32 12.38 -25.33
CA ARG A 335 -1.90 11.99 -25.42
C ARG A 335 -1.78 10.58 -26.02
N ALA A 336 -2.58 9.63 -25.55
CA ALA A 336 -2.59 8.27 -26.06
C ALA A 336 -3.00 8.23 -27.55
N PHE A 337 -4.10 8.89 -27.93
CA PHE A 337 -4.58 8.90 -29.32
C PHE A 337 -3.77 9.79 -30.27
N GLY A 338 -3.06 10.80 -29.76
CA GLY A 338 -2.12 11.62 -30.53
C GLY A 338 -0.90 10.83 -31.00
N VAL A 339 -0.42 9.87 -30.20
CA VAL A 339 0.66 8.94 -30.58
C VAL A 339 0.22 8.02 -31.73
N PHE A 340 -1.04 7.56 -31.74
CA PHE A 340 -1.59 6.73 -32.83
C PHE A 340 -1.83 7.50 -34.15
N LYS A 341 -1.70 8.83 -34.17
CA LYS A 341 -1.82 9.65 -35.39
C LYS A 341 -0.49 10.03 -36.03
N GLN A 342 0.66 9.62 -35.47
CA GLN A 342 1.93 9.78 -36.17
C GLN A 342 1.98 8.76 -37.33
N PRO A 343 2.19 9.20 -38.58
CA PRO A 343 2.35 8.28 -39.70
C PRO A 343 3.59 7.43 -39.43
N VAL A 344 3.44 6.11 -39.47
CA VAL A 344 4.57 5.19 -39.54
C VAL A 344 5.29 5.48 -40.85
N THR A 345 6.38 6.23 -40.79
CA THR A 345 7.34 6.28 -41.89
C THR A 345 8.04 4.93 -41.90
N LEU A 346 7.58 4.06 -42.81
CA LEU A 346 8.35 2.91 -43.24
C LEU A 346 9.57 3.45 -43.99
N GLU A 347 10.75 3.39 -43.37
CA GLU A 347 12.04 3.47 -44.08
C GLU A 347 12.47 2.08 -44.55
#